data_AF-A0A7Y0N2M4-F1
#
_entry.id   AF-A0A7Y0N2M4-F1
#
_cell.length_a   1.000
_cell.length_b   1.000
_cell.length_c   1.000
_cell.angle_alpha   90.00
_cell.angle_beta   90.00
_cell.angle_gamma   90.00
#
_symmetry.space_group_name_H-M   'P 1'
#
loop_
_entity.id
_entity.type
_entity.pdbx_description
1 polymer ?
#
loop_
_entity_poly.entity_id
_entity_poly.type
_entity_poly.pdbx_seq_one_letter_code
_entity_poly.pdbx_strand_id
1 'polypeptide(L)'
;ITFSRESDMPEWIDHVALFNAGSLDSTMNKESWDNHPIIEQIKSQSQKQSEEMMGLIRRHQHSTHFDDPIFELKNGQVEYTEKRIFTDLNWRIDKGQHWQVKGPNGCGKSTLLGLIFGDHPQCYSNDIHIFGKKRGSGESIWEIK
;
A
#
# COMPACT_ATOMS: atom_id res chain seq x y z
N ILE A 1 -16.83 15.04 -1.88
CA ILE A 1 -15.83 13.96 -1.67
C ILE A 1 -14.87 14.43 -0.60
N THR A 2 -14.39 13.55 0.28
CA THR A 2 -13.39 13.90 1.31
C THR A 2 -12.01 13.49 0.84
N PHE A 3 -11.01 14.33 1.09
CA PHE A 3 -9.62 14.08 0.74
C PHE A 3 -8.74 14.42 1.95
N SER A 4 -7.69 13.64 2.17
CA SER A 4 -6.73 13.90 3.25
C SER A 4 -5.53 14.73 2.80
N ARG A 5 -5.33 14.90 1.49
CA ARG A 5 -4.26 15.69 0.89
C ARG A 5 -4.83 16.59 -0.19
N GLU A 6 -4.29 17.80 -0.30
CA GLU A 6 -4.66 18.74 -1.35
C GLU A 6 -4.30 18.20 -2.75
N SER A 7 -3.17 17.48 -2.87
CA SER A 7 -2.74 16.83 -4.11
C SER A 7 -3.71 15.76 -4.64
N ASP A 8 -4.56 15.22 -3.78
CA ASP A 8 -5.52 14.17 -4.14
C ASP A 8 -6.86 14.77 -4.61
N MET A 9 -7.01 16.09 -4.53
CA MET A 9 -8.23 16.79 -4.92
C MET A 9 -8.38 16.80 -6.46
N PRO A 10 -9.48 16.27 -7.00
CA PRO A 10 -9.75 16.31 -8.43
C PRO A 10 -9.92 17.75 -8.95
N GLU A 11 -9.53 17.97 -10.20
CA GLU A 11 -9.59 19.29 -10.84
C GLU A 11 -11.02 19.83 -11.01
N TRP A 12 -12.02 18.96 -11.02
CA TRP A 12 -13.43 19.33 -11.20
C TRP A 12 -14.11 19.86 -9.92
N ILE A 13 -13.37 20.01 -8.82
CA ILE A 13 -13.92 20.53 -7.56
C ILE A 13 -14.04 22.05 -7.61
N ASP A 14 -15.27 22.56 -7.52
CA ASP A 14 -15.55 24.01 -7.54
C ASP A 14 -15.59 24.65 -6.14
N HIS A 15 -15.91 23.86 -5.10
CA HIS A 15 -16.11 24.33 -3.73
C HIS A 15 -15.40 23.41 -2.74
N VAL A 16 -14.74 24.02 -1.76
CA VAL A 16 -13.98 23.34 -0.72
C VAL A 16 -14.57 23.71 0.63
N ALA A 17 -14.71 22.70 1.50
CA ALA A 17 -15.17 22.84 2.88
C ALA A 17 -14.05 22.36 3.81
N LEU A 18 -13.56 23.25 4.67
CA LEU A 18 -12.55 22.92 5.67
C LEU A 18 -13.24 22.41 6.94
N PHE A 19 -12.81 21.24 7.40
CA PHE A 19 -13.26 20.67 8.67
C PHE A 19 -12.12 20.69 9.68
N ASN A 20 -12.39 21.18 10.89
CA ASN A 20 -11.47 21.17 12.01
C ASN A 20 -12.17 20.61 13.25
N ALA A 21 -11.50 19.69 13.96
CA ALA A 21 -12.01 19.03 15.17
C ALA A 21 -13.44 18.46 15.04
N GLY A 22 -13.81 17.94 13.86
CA GLY A 22 -15.14 17.37 13.60
C GLY A 22 -16.24 18.41 13.33
N SER A 23 -15.89 19.69 13.24
CA SER A 23 -16.80 20.79 12.90
C SER A 23 -16.44 21.43 11.57
N LEU A 24 -17.44 21.94 10.85
CA LEU A 24 -17.23 22.73 9.63
C LEU A 24 -16.70 24.10 10.03
N ASP A 25 -15.46 24.40 9.65
CA ASP A 25 -14.79 25.66 9.98
C ASP A 25 -15.11 26.74 8.94
N SER A 26 -14.94 26.42 7.65
CA SER A 26 -15.22 27.36 6.56
C SER A 26 -15.55 26.65 5.24
N THR A 27 -16.22 27.37 4.35
CA THR A 27 -16.46 26.97 2.95
C THR A 27 -16.00 28.07 2.01
N MET A 28 -15.41 27.70 0.87
CA MET A 28 -14.89 28.64 -0.13
C MET A 28 -14.91 28.02 -1.53
N ASN A 29 -14.79 28.85 -2.56
CA ASN A 29 -14.62 28.36 -3.93
C ASN A 29 -13.15 27.94 -4.18
N LYS A 30 -12.93 27.18 -5.26
CA LYS A 30 -11.62 26.65 -5.63
C LYS A 30 -10.56 27.73 -5.85
N GLU A 31 -10.92 28.85 -6.47
CA GLU A 31 -10.01 29.97 -6.70
C GLU A 31 -9.55 30.64 -5.39
N SER A 32 -10.47 30.82 -4.44
CA SER A 32 -10.14 31.35 -3.11
C SER A 32 -9.32 30.35 -2.32
N TRP A 33 -9.63 29.05 -2.44
CA TRP A 33 -8.83 27.98 -1.85
C TRP A 33 -7.39 28.07 -2.33
N ASP A 34 -7.15 28.03 -3.65
CA ASP A 34 -5.82 27.96 -4.24
C ASP A 34 -4.88 29.12 -3.83
N ASN A 35 -5.46 30.28 -3.52
CA ASN A 35 -4.73 31.45 -3.05
C ASN A 35 -4.74 31.63 -1.52
N HIS A 36 -5.37 30.72 -0.77
CA HIS A 36 -5.53 30.84 0.67
C HIS A 36 -4.23 30.49 1.41
N PRO A 37 -3.76 31.33 2.36
CA PRO A 37 -2.51 31.07 3.10
C PRO A 37 -2.53 29.76 3.92
N ILE A 38 -3.73 29.29 4.27
CA ILE A 38 -3.89 27.99 4.96
C ILE A 38 -3.38 26.82 4.13
N ILE A 39 -3.36 26.89 2.80
CA ILE A 39 -2.84 25.80 1.96
C ILE A 39 -1.35 25.60 2.21
N GLU A 40 -0.58 26.69 2.22
CA GLU A 40 0.87 26.61 2.51
C GLU A 40 1.11 26.03 3.90
N GLN A 41 0.27 26.41 4.87
CA GLN A 41 0.32 25.84 6.22
C GLN A 41 -0.02 24.34 6.24
N ILE A 42 -1.09 23.91 5.56
CA ILE A 42 -1.48 22.49 5.47
C ILE A 42 -0.41 21.68 4.74
N LYS A 43 0.14 22.21 3.63
CA LYS A 43 1.22 21.58 2.86
C LYS A 43 2.48 21.42 3.72
N SER A 44 2.94 22.49 4.36
CA SER A 44 4.13 22.44 5.23
C SER A 44 3.95 21.51 6.44
N GLN A 45 2.77 21.52 7.08
CA GLN A 45 2.45 20.61 8.18
C GLN A 45 2.44 19.14 7.70
N SER A 46 1.83 18.85 6.56
CA SER A 46 1.81 17.49 5.98
C SER A 46 3.21 17.00 5.63
N GLN A 47 4.07 17.88 5.11
CA GLN A 47 5.45 17.57 4.78
C GLN A 47 6.27 17.31 6.05
N LYS A 48 6.17 18.18 7.07
CA LYS A 48 6.86 18.01 8.35
C LYS A 48 6.46 16.71 9.03
N GLN A 49 5.16 16.38 9.05
CA GLN A 49 4.68 15.09 9.56
C GLN A 49 5.26 13.90 8.78
N SER A 50 5.34 14.01 7.46
CA SER A 50 5.96 12.98 6.63
C SER A 50 7.45 12.82 6.93
N GLU A 51 8.19 13.92 7.11
CA GLU A 51 9.62 13.91 7.46
C GLU A 51 9.86 13.30 8.85
N GLU A 52 9.05 13.67 9.85
CA GLU A 52 9.09 13.10 11.19
C GLU A 52 8.80 11.59 11.17
N MET A 53 7.77 11.17 10.43
CA MET A 53 7.42 9.75 10.22
C MET A 53 8.56 9.01 9.53
N MET A 54 9.15 9.55 8.47
CA MET A 54 10.30 8.95 7.78
C MET A 54 11.53 8.89 8.69
N GLY A 55 11.73 9.88 9.56
CA GLY A 55 12.76 9.88 10.59
C GLY A 55 12.55 8.79 11.64
N LEU A 56 11.31 8.52 12.05
CA LEU A 56 10.97 7.40 12.93
C LEU A 56 11.24 6.06 12.24
N ILE A 57 10.78 5.89 11.00
CA ILE A 57 11.01 4.66 10.20
C ILE A 57 12.51 4.39 10.10
N ARG A 58 13.32 5.39 9.74
CA ARG A 58 14.79 5.24 9.65
C ARG A 58 15.44 4.89 10.98
N ARG A 59 15.02 5.51 12.08
CA ARG A 59 15.56 5.24 13.43
C ARG A 59 15.27 3.82 13.90
N HIS A 60 14.12 3.27 13.52
CA HIS A 60 13.69 1.92 13.87
C HIS A 60 13.83 0.94 12.71
N GLN A 61 14.68 1.22 11.71
CA GLN A 61 15.04 0.25 10.70
C GLN A 61 15.86 -0.86 11.36
N HIS A 62 15.17 -1.94 11.74
CA HIS A 62 15.82 -3.14 12.22
C HIS A 62 16.69 -3.73 11.10
N SER A 63 17.93 -4.07 11.42
CA SER A 63 18.75 -4.93 10.56
C SER A 63 18.13 -6.31 10.54
N THR A 64 17.31 -6.59 9.53
CA THR A 64 16.79 -7.94 9.30
C THR A 64 17.94 -8.85 8.87
N HIS A 65 18.02 -10.07 9.42
CA HIS A 65 19.08 -11.03 9.11
C HIS A 65 18.70 -11.99 7.95
N PHE A 66 17.68 -11.63 7.17
CA PHE A 66 17.24 -12.46 6.06
C PHE A 66 18.11 -12.18 4.82
N ASP A 67 18.53 -13.26 4.17
CA ASP A 67 19.16 -13.21 2.87
C ASP A 67 18.14 -12.91 1.77
N ASP A 68 18.63 -12.36 0.67
CA ASP A 68 17.82 -12.12 -0.51
C ASP A 68 17.56 -13.41 -1.30
N PRO A 69 16.35 -13.59 -1.88
CA PRO A 69 15.20 -12.70 -1.77
C PRO A 69 14.39 -12.90 -0.49
N ILE A 70 13.83 -11.82 0.05
CA ILE A 70 12.90 -11.89 1.18
C ILE A 70 11.54 -12.46 0.76
N PHE A 71 11.17 -12.30 -0.52
CA PHE A 71 9.99 -12.91 -1.11
C PHE A 71 10.26 -13.26 -2.58
N GLU A 72 9.82 -14.43 -3.00
CA GLU A 72 9.86 -14.86 -4.40
C GLU A 72 8.58 -15.62 -4.75
N LEU A 73 7.94 -15.21 -5.85
CA LEU A 73 6.83 -15.90 -6.49
C LEU A 73 7.29 -16.30 -7.89
N LYS A 74 7.20 -17.59 -8.20
CA LYS A 74 7.50 -18.14 -9.54
C LYS A 74 6.23 -18.61 -10.21
N ASN A 75 6.00 -18.14 -11.44
CA ASN A 75 4.86 -18.50 -12.29
C ASN A 75 3.52 -18.47 -11.55
N GLY A 76 3.29 -17.41 -10.77
CA GLY A 76 2.13 -17.27 -9.92
C GLY A 76 0.83 -17.21 -10.70
N GLN A 77 -0.18 -17.94 -10.23
CA GLN A 77 -1.51 -17.99 -10.79
C GLN A 77 -2.57 -17.93 -9.68
N VAL A 78 -3.61 -17.14 -9.93
CA VAL A 78 -4.84 -17.18 -9.13
C VAL A 78 -6.06 -17.15 -10.04
N GLU A 79 -6.96 -18.10 -9.82
CA GLU A 79 -8.18 -18.25 -10.61
C GLU A 79 -9.35 -18.67 -9.73
N TYR A 80 -10.46 -17.94 -9.81
CA TYR A 80 -11.75 -18.37 -9.28
C TYR A 80 -12.54 -19.09 -10.37
N THR A 81 -13.58 -19.83 -9.98
CA THR A 81 -14.41 -20.68 -10.87
C THR A 81 -14.77 -20.02 -12.20
N GLU A 82 -15.04 -18.72 -12.21
CA GLU A 82 -15.46 -17.98 -13.40
C GLU A 82 -14.47 -16.91 -13.86
N LYS A 83 -13.34 -16.73 -13.15
CA LYS A 83 -12.44 -15.61 -13.40
C LYS A 83 -11.00 -15.91 -13.02
N ARG A 84 -10.14 -15.95 -14.03
CA ARG A 84 -8.69 -15.85 -13.87
C ARG A 84 -8.30 -14.42 -13.48
N ILE A 85 -7.56 -14.28 -12.38
CA ILE A 85 -7.13 -12.99 -11.85
C ILE A 85 -5.77 -12.60 -12.44
N PHE A 86 -4.81 -13.53 -12.41
CA PHE A 86 -3.52 -13.42 -13.10
C PHE A 86 -2.93 -14.81 -13.33
N THR A 87 -2.02 -14.92 -14.29
CA THR A 87 -1.17 -16.09 -14.58
C THR A 87 0.25 -15.62 -14.89
N ASP A 88 1.21 -16.54 -14.78
CA ASP A 88 2.62 -16.34 -15.15
C ASP A 88 3.29 -15.15 -14.45
N LEU A 89 2.79 -14.79 -13.27
CA LEU A 89 3.32 -13.67 -12.50
C LEU A 89 4.60 -14.10 -11.77
N ASN A 90 5.72 -13.52 -12.16
CA ASN A 90 6.99 -13.69 -11.47
C ASN A 90 7.30 -12.42 -10.69
N TRP A 91 7.53 -12.56 -9.38
CA TRP A 91 7.84 -11.41 -8.52
C TRP A 91 8.89 -11.78 -7.49
N ARG A 92 9.98 -11.03 -7.50
CA ARG A 92 11.06 -11.10 -6.52
C ARG A 92 11.13 -9.78 -5.75
N ILE A 93 11.19 -9.87 -4.43
CA ILE A 93 11.42 -8.74 -3.55
C ILE A 93 12.69 -9.03 -2.76
N ASP A 94 13.67 -8.13 -2.88
CA ASP A 94 14.89 -8.16 -2.09
C ASP A 94 14.77 -7.22 -0.88
N LYS A 95 15.67 -7.38 0.08
CA LYS A 95 15.71 -6.65 1.33
C LYS A 95 15.86 -5.15 1.08
N GLY A 96 15.11 -4.36 1.86
CA GLY A 96 15.09 -2.91 1.77
C GLY A 96 14.31 -2.36 0.58
N GLN A 97 13.76 -3.21 -0.29
CA GLN A 97 12.88 -2.75 -1.36
C GLN A 97 11.48 -2.41 -0.81
N HIS A 98 10.92 -1.32 -1.34
CA HIS A 98 9.56 -0.90 -1.08
C HIS A 98 8.78 -0.92 -2.40
N TRP A 99 7.72 -1.72 -2.45
CA TRP A 99 6.91 -1.90 -3.64
C TRP A 99 5.53 -1.28 -3.49
N GLN A 100 5.02 -0.71 -4.57
CA GLN A 100 3.66 -0.21 -4.67
C GLN A 100 2.89 -0.98 -5.74
N VAL A 101 1.83 -1.68 -5.34
CA VAL A 101 0.92 -2.38 -6.28
C VAL A 101 -0.20 -1.43 -6.69
N LYS A 102 -0.23 -1.05 -7.98
CA LYS A 102 -1.20 -0.13 -8.57
C LYS A 102 -2.06 -0.81 -9.64
N GLY A 103 -3.27 -0.30 -9.85
CA GLY A 103 -4.21 -0.81 -10.84
C GLY A 103 -5.67 -0.48 -10.51
N PRO A 104 -6.61 -0.64 -11.46
CA PRO A 104 -8.03 -0.34 -11.26
C PRO A 104 -8.68 -1.24 -10.21
N ASN A 105 -9.86 -0.85 -9.74
CA ASN A 105 -10.62 -1.65 -8.78
C ASN A 105 -11.03 -3.00 -9.41
N GLY A 106 -10.93 -4.09 -8.63
CA GLY A 106 -11.26 -5.43 -9.11
C GLY A 106 -10.22 -6.12 -10.01
N CYS A 107 -9.05 -5.51 -10.23
CA CYS A 107 -7.98 -6.12 -11.03
C CYS A 107 -7.13 -7.19 -10.29
N GLY A 108 -7.43 -7.46 -9.00
CA GLY A 108 -6.74 -8.51 -8.24
C GLY A 108 -5.64 -8.05 -7.29
N LYS A 109 -5.47 -6.75 -7.01
CA LYS A 109 -4.44 -6.25 -6.07
C LYS A 109 -4.53 -6.90 -4.68
N SER A 110 -5.72 -6.92 -4.09
CA SER A 110 -5.95 -7.54 -2.78
C SER A 110 -5.76 -9.06 -2.85
N THR A 111 -6.09 -9.69 -3.98
CA THR A 111 -5.84 -11.12 -4.21
C THR A 111 -4.35 -11.41 -4.27
N LEU A 112 -3.55 -10.58 -4.96
CA LEU A 112 -2.10 -10.69 -5.00
C LEU A 112 -1.49 -10.53 -3.59
N LEU A 113 -1.91 -9.51 -2.84
CA LEU A 113 -1.43 -9.31 -1.47
C LEU A 113 -1.84 -10.47 -0.54
N GLY A 114 -3.07 -10.97 -0.66
CA GLY A 114 -3.54 -12.14 0.09
C GLY A 114 -2.75 -13.41 -0.24
N LEU A 115 -2.27 -13.54 -1.48
CA LEU A 115 -1.37 -14.64 -1.87
C LEU A 115 -0.02 -14.54 -1.13
N ILE A 116 0.54 -13.33 -1.03
CA ILE A 116 1.81 -13.06 -0.34
C ILE A 116 1.70 -13.34 1.16
N PHE A 117 0.67 -12.80 1.81
CA PHE A 117 0.46 -12.99 3.25
C PHE A 117 -0.04 -14.40 3.60
N GLY A 118 -0.58 -15.13 2.61
CA GLY A 118 -1.09 -16.50 2.77
C GLY A 118 -2.52 -16.57 3.28
N ASP A 119 -3.22 -15.44 3.25
CA ASP A 119 -4.65 -15.37 3.53
C ASP A 119 -5.48 -15.98 2.39
N HIS A 120 -4.87 -16.15 1.21
CA HIS A 120 -5.51 -16.77 0.05
C HIS A 120 -5.24 -18.28 -0.01
N PRO A 121 -6.26 -19.16 -0.10
CA PRO A 121 -6.06 -20.61 -0.11
C PRO A 121 -5.16 -21.13 -1.24
N GLN A 122 -5.19 -20.48 -2.41
CA GLN A 122 -4.31 -20.85 -3.53
C GLN A 122 -2.84 -20.47 -3.30
N CYS A 123 -2.46 -19.87 -2.16
CA CYS A 123 -1.04 -19.69 -1.84
C CYS A 123 -0.29 -21.03 -1.72
N TYR A 124 -0.99 -22.10 -1.32
CA TYR A 124 -0.41 -23.45 -1.21
C TYR A 124 -0.25 -24.16 -2.56
N SER A 125 -0.93 -23.68 -3.62
CA SER A 125 -0.80 -24.22 -4.98
C SER A 125 0.20 -23.44 -5.83
N ASN A 126 0.84 -22.41 -5.28
CA ASN A 126 1.81 -21.56 -5.97
C ASN A 126 3.23 -21.80 -5.45
N ASP A 127 4.23 -21.56 -6.29
CA ASP A 127 5.63 -21.63 -5.89
C ASP A 127 6.06 -20.31 -5.23
N ILE A 128 5.86 -20.23 -3.91
CA ILE A 128 6.12 -19.05 -3.10
C ILE A 128 7.22 -19.36 -2.10
N HIS A 129 8.26 -18.52 -2.09
CA HIS A 129 9.30 -18.53 -1.09
C HIS A 129 9.22 -17.24 -0.26
N ILE A 130 9.24 -17.37 1.07
CA ILE A 130 9.25 -16.24 2.01
C ILE A 130 10.43 -16.45 2.95
N PHE A 131 11.33 -15.47 3.05
CA PHE A 131 12.56 -15.56 3.85
C PHE A 131 13.38 -16.83 3.57
N GLY A 132 13.51 -17.21 2.29
CA GLY A 132 14.22 -18.41 1.85
C GLY A 132 13.47 -19.73 2.03
N LYS A 133 12.32 -19.74 2.71
CA LYS A 133 11.52 -20.96 2.94
C LYS A 133 10.39 -21.08 1.92
N LYS A 134 10.25 -22.27 1.33
CA LYS A 134 9.14 -22.58 0.43
C LYS A 134 7.85 -22.76 1.24
N ARG A 135 6.80 -22.07 0.84
CA ARG A 135 5.48 -22.19 1.48
C ARG A 135 4.82 -23.52 1.12
N GLY A 136 4.15 -24.14 2.08
CA GLY A 136 3.43 -25.40 1.88
C GLY A 136 4.29 -26.67 1.96
N SER A 137 5.54 -26.59 2.40
CA SER A 137 6.44 -27.74 2.56
C SER A 137 6.23 -28.56 3.85
N GLY A 138 5.08 -28.41 4.52
CA GLY A 138 4.76 -29.12 5.76
C GLY A 138 4.95 -28.33 7.07
N GLU A 139 5.27 -27.04 6.98
CA GLU A 139 5.29 -26.15 8.15
C GLU A 139 3.86 -25.96 8.70
N SER A 140 3.72 -26.05 10.01
CA SER A 140 2.45 -25.72 10.66
C SER A 140 2.22 -24.21 10.58
N ILE A 141 0.95 -23.77 10.43
CA ILE A 141 0.57 -22.34 10.33
C ILE A 141 1.17 -21.49 11.47
N TRP A 142 1.50 -22.12 12.59
CA TRP A 142 2.08 -21.53 13.79
C TRP A 142 3.61 -21.30 13.74
N GLU A 143 4.33 -21.91 12.81
CA GLU A 143 5.79 -21.74 12.68
C GLU A 143 6.19 -20.52 11.83
N ILE A 144 5.22 -19.89 11.17
CA ILE A 144 5.42 -18.78 10.21
C ILE A 144 4.92 -17.44 10.76
N LYS A 145 4.22 -17.41 11.91
CA LYS A 145 3.64 -16.20 12.51
C LYS A 145 4.40 -15.77 13.76
#